data_AF-A0A956RH45-F1
#
_entry.id   AF-A0A956RH45-F1
#
_cell.length_a   1.000
_cell.length_b   1.000
_cell.length_c   1.000
_cell.angle_alpha   90.00
_cell.angle_beta   90.00
_cell.angle_gamma   90.00
#
_symmetry.space_group_name_H-M   'P 1'
#
loop_
_entity.id
_entity.type
_entity.pdbx_description
1 polymer ?
#
loop_
_entity_poly.entity_id
_entity_poly.type
_entity_poly.pdbx_seq_one_letter_code
_entity_poly.pdbx_strand_id
1 'polypeptide(L)'
;MLVHARRPSPALSLSPALALLLCFAALPACDDGGRDTAGDSGDGINVGDSGDSGDDNMVPEPGDDGDPGEPGDDGAIDEPTETLDQIFAAASKEFDVPVEILKAISLVETQWQMVDGAAEFDGQEPGYGVMALRGYWLEEGSARAGVTLEEAKTDALANVRSAASLLSALADQEGLNDRTNIAGWAPIVAIMSGIEDIDAQASYIHDEVYTALAAGYAIENASLSPVVALPDFQFPPKPSASPNYAAAVWRPSPNFSSRPGGSIGEPAMVIIHTCEGSY
;
A
#
# COMPACT_ATOMS: atom_id res chain seq x y z
N MET A 1 12.91 74.10 -10.12
CA MET A 1 13.47 73.82 -8.78
C MET A 1 13.17 72.35 -8.49
N LEU A 2 14.22 71.53 -8.48
CA LEU A 2 14.23 70.08 -8.22
C LEU A 2 13.87 69.76 -6.75
N VAL A 3 13.64 68.46 -6.51
CA VAL A 3 14.06 67.62 -5.35
C VAL A 3 12.84 66.79 -4.88
N HIS A 4 12.65 65.57 -5.39
CA HIS A 4 13.25 64.28 -5.01
C HIS A 4 12.40 63.46 -4.03
N ALA A 5 12.10 62.24 -4.49
CA ALA A 5 11.46 61.15 -3.78
C ALA A 5 12.32 60.59 -2.62
N ARG A 6 11.65 59.98 -1.64
CA ARG A 6 12.22 58.94 -0.77
C ARG A 6 11.24 57.79 -0.60
N ARG A 7 11.72 56.59 -0.94
CA ARG A 7 11.11 55.28 -0.68
C ARG A 7 11.22 54.91 0.81
N PRO A 8 10.43 53.94 1.28
CA PRO A 8 10.88 53.05 2.34
C PRO A 8 10.94 51.57 1.89
N SER A 9 11.98 50.89 2.36
CA SER A 9 12.20 49.44 2.48
C SER A 9 13.16 49.29 3.69
N PRO A 10 13.25 48.17 4.45
CA PRO A 10 13.23 46.80 3.92
C PRO A 10 12.62 45.68 4.81
N ALA A 11 12.39 44.55 4.14
CA ALA A 11 12.59 43.15 4.54
C ALA A 11 12.44 42.73 6.02
N LEU A 12 11.46 41.87 6.27
CA LEU A 12 11.45 40.94 7.40
C LEU A 12 12.06 39.61 6.94
N SER A 13 12.95 39.13 7.80
CA SER A 13 13.81 37.95 7.69
C SER A 13 13.01 36.65 7.87
N LEU A 14 13.10 35.72 6.92
CA LEU A 14 12.82 34.29 7.14
C LEU A 14 14.08 33.63 7.72
N SER A 15 13.94 32.93 8.83
CA SER A 15 14.94 31.98 9.33
C SER A 15 14.70 30.60 8.71
N PRO A 16 15.73 29.91 8.19
CA PRO A 16 15.65 28.50 7.83
C PRO A 16 16.34 27.60 8.87
N ALA A 17 16.03 26.31 8.76
CA ALA A 17 16.81 25.15 9.18
C ALA A 17 16.69 24.69 10.65
N LEU A 18 15.97 23.57 10.83
CA LEU A 18 16.43 22.49 11.70
C LEU A 18 16.54 21.23 10.83
N ALA A 19 17.77 20.93 10.42
CA ALA A 19 18.13 19.72 9.70
C ALA A 19 18.27 18.57 10.71
N LEU A 20 17.51 17.48 10.50
CA LEU A 20 17.70 16.23 11.21
C LEU A 20 18.85 15.46 10.56
N LEU A 21 19.94 15.32 11.30
CA LEU A 21 21.19 14.69 10.89
C LEU A 21 21.10 13.17 11.12
N LEU A 22 20.88 12.38 10.06
CA LEU A 22 21.08 10.93 10.10
C LEU A 22 22.57 10.62 9.97
N CYS A 23 23.19 10.26 11.09
CA CYS A 23 24.57 9.75 11.14
C CYS A 23 24.59 8.29 10.66
N PHE A 24 25.07 8.05 9.43
CA PHE A 24 25.52 6.73 9.00
C PHE A 24 26.92 6.46 9.58
N ALA A 25 27.00 5.48 10.49
CA ALA A 25 28.28 4.89 10.91
C ALA A 25 28.61 3.74 9.96
N ALA A 26 29.66 3.91 9.16
CA ALA A 26 30.24 2.89 8.31
C ALA A 26 31.19 1.97 9.11
N LEU A 27 31.08 0.66 8.92
CA LEU A 27 32.13 -0.34 9.19
C LEU A 27 32.02 -1.52 8.18
N PRO A 28 33.10 -2.31 7.99
CA PRO A 28 33.63 -2.61 6.67
C PRO A 28 33.30 -4.00 6.12
N ALA A 29 33.43 -4.10 4.80
CA ALA A 29 33.56 -5.34 4.05
C ALA A 29 34.65 -6.27 4.63
N CYS A 30 34.34 -7.56 4.69
CA CYS A 30 35.34 -8.62 4.68
C CYS A 30 35.07 -9.49 3.45
N ASP A 31 36.16 -9.64 2.70
CA ASP A 31 36.32 -10.35 1.45
C ASP A 31 37.00 -11.70 1.69
N ASP A 32 36.82 -12.57 0.70
CA ASP A 32 37.68 -13.67 0.25
C ASP A 32 37.69 -15.09 0.85
N GLY A 33 37.36 -16.03 -0.05
CA GLY A 33 37.99 -17.35 -0.21
C GLY A 33 37.24 -18.55 0.39
N GLY A 34 36.94 -19.66 -0.29
CA GLY A 34 37.29 -20.15 -1.62
C GLY A 34 37.18 -21.69 -1.68
N ARG A 35 36.95 -22.21 -2.90
CA ARG A 35 37.28 -23.53 -3.45
C ARG A 35 36.48 -24.82 -3.09
N ASP A 36 35.98 -25.39 -4.18
CA ASP A 36 36.15 -26.79 -4.67
C ASP A 36 35.68 -27.97 -3.81
N THR A 37 34.68 -28.72 -4.32
CA THR A 37 34.87 -30.14 -4.70
C THR A 37 33.81 -30.59 -5.70
N ALA A 38 34.28 -31.25 -6.75
CA ALA A 38 33.53 -32.07 -7.69
C ALA A 38 33.43 -33.54 -7.21
N GLY A 39 32.49 -34.31 -7.81
CA GLY A 39 32.30 -35.76 -7.65
C GLY A 39 31.05 -36.09 -6.83
N ASP A 40 30.17 -37.03 -7.15
CA ASP A 40 30.30 -38.22 -8.00
C ASP A 40 28.88 -38.76 -8.32
N SER A 41 28.88 -39.63 -9.31
CA SER A 41 27.82 -40.27 -10.07
C SER A 41 26.97 -41.27 -9.26
N GLY A 42 25.76 -41.55 -9.74
CA GLY A 42 24.92 -42.63 -9.22
C GLY A 42 23.73 -42.91 -10.13
N ASP A 43 23.97 -43.69 -11.18
CA ASP A 43 22.98 -44.34 -12.04
C ASP A 43 21.92 -45.12 -11.25
N GLY A 44 20.70 -45.14 -11.77
CA GLY A 44 19.60 -45.93 -11.21
C GLY A 44 18.37 -45.93 -12.10
N ILE A 45 18.51 -46.56 -13.26
CA ILE A 45 17.44 -46.86 -14.22
C ILE A 45 16.47 -47.87 -13.56
N ASN A 46 15.16 -47.63 -13.62
CA ASN A 46 14.26 -48.71 -14.01
C ASN A 46 12.99 -48.22 -14.72
N VAL A 47 12.70 -48.94 -15.79
CA VAL A 47 11.66 -48.78 -16.80
C VAL A 47 10.55 -49.79 -16.50
N GLY A 48 9.31 -49.48 -16.87
CA GLY A 48 8.21 -50.45 -16.93
C GLY A 48 6.87 -49.80 -16.58
N ASP A 49 6.12 -49.18 -17.49
CA ASP A 49 5.45 -49.69 -18.69
C ASP A 49 3.95 -49.99 -18.46
N SER A 50 3.15 -49.19 -19.18
CA SER A 50 1.88 -49.47 -19.87
C SER A 50 0.58 -49.88 -19.17
N GLY A 51 -0.43 -49.05 -19.45
CA GLY A 51 -1.76 -49.44 -19.96
C GLY A 51 -2.84 -49.58 -18.89
N ASP A 52 -4.13 -49.41 -19.16
CA ASP A 52 -4.91 -48.94 -20.31
C ASP A 52 -6.38 -49.01 -19.83
N SER A 53 -7.22 -48.12 -20.35
CA SER A 53 -8.69 -48.22 -20.48
C SER A 53 -9.60 -48.24 -19.24
N GLY A 54 -10.60 -47.36 -19.29
CA GLY A 54 -11.68 -47.25 -18.34
C GLY A 54 -12.75 -48.34 -18.45
N ASP A 55 -13.77 -48.23 -17.59
CA ASP A 55 -15.16 -48.51 -17.93
C ASP A 55 -16.07 -48.06 -16.79
N ASP A 56 -17.16 -47.43 -17.21
CA ASP A 56 -18.29 -46.99 -16.40
C ASP A 56 -19.00 -48.19 -15.77
N ASN A 57 -19.33 -48.11 -14.47
CA ASN A 57 -20.46 -48.87 -13.96
C ASN A 57 -21.19 -48.18 -12.81
N MET A 58 -22.37 -47.69 -13.20
CA MET A 58 -23.47 -47.20 -12.39
C MET A 58 -23.95 -48.29 -11.41
N VAL A 59 -23.95 -47.99 -10.11
CA VAL A 59 -24.65 -48.79 -9.09
C VAL A 59 -25.74 -47.90 -8.46
N PRO A 60 -27.01 -48.35 -8.37
CA PRO A 60 -28.11 -47.54 -7.85
C PRO A 60 -28.10 -47.48 -6.31
N GLU A 61 -28.44 -46.31 -5.78
CA GLU A 61 -28.63 -46.07 -4.35
C GLU A 61 -29.89 -46.78 -3.79
N PRO A 62 -29.85 -47.38 -2.58
CA PRO A 62 -31.02 -47.56 -1.76
C PRO A 62 -31.19 -46.36 -0.81
N GLY A 63 -32.39 -45.80 -0.78
CA GLY A 63 -32.74 -44.69 0.09
C GLY A 63 -33.06 -45.08 1.53
N ASP A 64 -33.00 -44.04 2.35
CA ASP A 64 -33.89 -43.69 3.47
C ASP A 64 -34.04 -44.68 4.65
N ASP A 65 -33.12 -44.56 5.61
CA ASP A 65 -33.38 -44.86 7.02
C ASP A 65 -32.96 -43.64 7.86
N GLY A 66 -33.93 -42.84 8.30
CA GLY A 66 -33.71 -41.63 9.08
C GLY A 66 -33.00 -41.86 10.41
N ASP A 67 -32.00 -41.02 10.71
CA ASP A 67 -31.35 -40.91 12.01
C ASP A 67 -31.93 -39.71 12.80
N PRO A 68 -32.28 -39.85 14.09
CA PRO A 68 -33.00 -38.83 14.84
C PRO A 68 -32.06 -37.78 15.42
N GLY A 69 -32.21 -36.55 14.95
CA GLY A 69 -32.04 -35.31 15.72
C GLY A 69 -30.68 -35.12 16.39
N GLU A 70 -29.70 -34.60 15.64
CA GLU A 70 -28.71 -33.72 16.25
C GLU A 70 -29.42 -32.40 16.65
N PRO A 71 -29.28 -31.95 17.91
CA PRO A 71 -29.79 -30.66 18.31
C PRO A 71 -29.05 -29.58 17.52
N GLY A 72 -29.82 -28.68 16.92
CA GLY A 72 -29.29 -27.56 16.17
C GLY A 72 -28.27 -26.79 17.00
N ASP A 73 -27.15 -26.47 16.37
CA ASP A 73 -26.27 -25.38 16.79
C ASP A 73 -27.04 -24.07 16.61
N ASP A 74 -27.92 -23.79 17.56
CA ASP A 74 -28.74 -22.59 17.64
C ASP A 74 -28.05 -21.53 18.49
N GLY A 75 -26.95 -20.98 17.99
CA GLY A 75 -26.49 -19.68 18.48
C GLY A 75 -24.99 -19.45 18.52
N ALA A 76 -24.27 -19.67 17.43
CA ALA A 76 -23.31 -18.64 17.06
C ALA A 76 -24.14 -17.42 16.62
N ILE A 77 -24.37 -16.50 17.57
CA ILE A 77 -24.60 -15.11 17.20
C ILE A 77 -23.38 -14.72 16.36
N ASP A 78 -23.56 -14.71 15.04
CA ASP A 78 -22.67 -14.01 14.12
C ASP A 78 -22.84 -12.54 14.48
N GLU A 79 -22.13 -12.10 15.53
CA GLU A 79 -21.98 -10.69 15.86
C GLU A 79 -21.63 -10.02 14.52
N PRO A 80 -22.44 -9.07 14.04
CA PRO A 80 -22.19 -8.49 12.73
C PRO A 80 -20.76 -7.95 12.75
N THR A 81 -19.86 -8.57 11.97
CA THR A 81 -18.49 -8.09 11.81
C THR A 81 -18.58 -6.61 11.49
N GLU A 82 -17.91 -5.79 12.31
CA GLU A 82 -17.97 -4.34 12.18
C GLU A 82 -17.65 -3.97 10.73
N THR A 83 -18.52 -3.19 10.10
CA THR A 83 -18.31 -2.82 8.70
C THR A 83 -17.10 -1.92 8.60
N LEU A 84 -16.44 -1.92 7.45
CA LEU A 84 -15.26 -1.07 7.26
C LEU A 84 -15.62 0.43 7.41
N ASP A 85 -16.84 0.83 7.06
CA ASP A 85 -17.36 2.17 7.35
C ASP A 85 -17.40 2.49 8.86
N GLN A 86 -17.80 1.54 9.69
CA GLN A 86 -17.82 1.69 11.15
C GLN A 86 -16.40 1.79 11.71
N ILE A 87 -15.47 0.96 11.22
CA ILE A 87 -14.05 0.99 11.58
C ILE A 87 -13.44 2.37 11.30
N PHE A 88 -13.62 2.91 10.09
CA PHE A 88 -13.11 4.23 9.74
C PHE A 88 -13.74 5.33 10.61
N ALA A 89 -15.05 5.27 10.85
CA ALA A 89 -15.74 6.25 11.68
C ALA A 89 -15.26 6.22 13.14
N ALA A 90 -14.99 5.03 13.70
CA ALA A 90 -14.48 4.86 15.05
C ALA A 90 -13.07 5.49 15.19
N ALA A 91 -12.15 5.14 14.28
CA ALA A 91 -10.79 5.68 14.30
C ALA A 91 -10.75 7.20 14.04
N SER A 92 -11.57 7.69 13.09
CA SER A 92 -11.72 9.12 12.81
C SER A 92 -12.09 9.90 14.08
N LYS A 93 -13.08 9.41 14.81
CA LYS A 93 -13.55 10.03 16.06
C LYS A 93 -12.51 9.93 17.18
N GLU A 94 -11.79 8.81 17.28
CA GLU A 94 -10.79 8.60 18.32
C GLU A 94 -9.59 9.54 18.18
N PHE A 95 -9.12 9.76 16.94
CA PHE A 95 -7.87 10.48 16.68
C PHE A 95 -8.06 11.87 16.05
N ASP A 96 -9.30 12.35 15.89
CA ASP A 96 -9.60 13.67 15.30
C ASP A 96 -8.98 13.86 13.90
N VAL A 97 -9.18 12.84 13.07
CA VAL A 97 -8.82 12.84 11.63
C VAL A 97 -10.11 12.73 10.83
N PRO A 98 -10.35 13.56 9.78
CA PRO A 98 -11.52 13.42 8.93
C PRO A 98 -11.63 12.01 8.34
N VAL A 99 -12.82 11.42 8.46
CA VAL A 99 -13.06 10.04 7.99
C VAL A 99 -12.83 9.92 6.48
N GLU A 100 -13.09 10.98 5.73
CA GLU A 100 -12.88 11.04 4.29
C GLU A 100 -11.40 10.94 3.92
N ILE A 101 -10.50 11.53 4.73
CA ILE A 101 -9.05 11.42 4.52
C ILE A 101 -8.59 9.97 4.74
N LEU A 102 -9.01 9.32 5.83
CA LEU A 102 -8.67 7.92 6.11
C LEU A 102 -9.14 6.99 4.98
N LYS A 103 -10.40 7.18 4.54
CA LYS A 103 -10.99 6.39 3.47
C LYS A 103 -10.30 6.62 2.13
N ALA A 104 -9.95 7.85 1.79
CA ALA A 104 -9.27 8.16 0.53
C ALA A 104 -7.87 7.55 0.47
N ILE A 105 -7.08 7.67 1.54
CA ILE A 105 -5.76 7.04 1.63
C ILE A 105 -5.92 5.52 1.49
N SER A 106 -6.77 4.89 2.31
CA SER A 106 -6.98 3.43 2.22
C SER A 106 -7.46 2.96 0.84
N LEU A 107 -8.29 3.77 0.15
CA LEU A 107 -8.76 3.44 -1.19
C LEU A 107 -7.60 3.46 -2.20
N VAL A 108 -6.73 4.47 -2.11
CA VAL A 108 -5.57 4.62 -2.98
C VAL A 108 -4.53 3.52 -2.70
N GLU A 109 -4.23 3.28 -1.44
CA GLU A 109 -3.18 2.34 -1.02
C GLU A 109 -3.55 0.88 -1.28
N THR A 110 -4.77 0.47 -0.94
CA THR A 110 -5.14 -0.96 -0.96
C THR A 110 -6.51 -1.23 -1.54
N GLN A 111 -7.21 -0.23 -2.05
CA GLN A 111 -8.61 -0.35 -2.46
C GLN A 111 -9.50 -0.96 -1.35
N TRP A 112 -9.25 -0.52 -0.12
CA TRP A 112 -9.95 -1.01 1.09
C TRP A 112 -9.77 -2.51 1.37
N GLN A 113 -8.76 -3.14 0.78
CA GLN A 113 -8.43 -4.54 1.03
C GLN A 113 -7.47 -4.67 2.22
N MET A 114 -7.67 -5.70 3.04
CA MET A 114 -6.67 -6.13 4.02
C MET A 114 -5.56 -6.88 3.29
N VAL A 115 -4.44 -6.20 3.06
CA VAL A 115 -3.29 -6.77 2.34
C VAL A 115 -2.24 -7.30 3.32
N ASP A 116 -1.66 -8.44 2.97
CA ASP A 116 -0.41 -8.95 3.54
C ASP A 116 0.67 -8.77 2.47
N GLY A 117 1.29 -7.59 2.48
CA GLY A 117 2.22 -7.20 1.42
C GLY A 117 3.53 -7.97 1.47
N ALA A 118 4.21 -7.98 0.33
CA ALA A 118 5.59 -8.43 0.22
C ALA A 118 6.51 -7.23 -0.10
N ALA A 119 7.82 -7.40 0.09
CA ALA A 119 8.78 -6.42 -0.39
C ALA A 119 8.78 -6.44 -1.92
N GLU A 120 8.37 -5.34 -2.54
CA GLU A 120 8.30 -5.20 -4.00
C GLU A 120 9.59 -4.61 -4.59
N PHE A 121 10.29 -3.79 -3.80
CA PHE A 121 11.50 -3.10 -4.18
C PHE A 121 12.60 -3.34 -3.15
N ASP A 122 13.84 -3.45 -3.61
CA ASP A 122 15.00 -3.56 -2.73
C ASP A 122 15.07 -2.34 -1.80
N GLY A 123 15.09 -2.60 -0.50
CA GLY A 123 15.13 -1.55 0.53
C GLY A 123 13.76 -0.99 0.92
N GLN A 124 12.65 -1.45 0.31
CA GLN A 124 11.31 -1.06 0.73
C GLN A 124 10.67 -2.17 1.58
N GLU A 125 10.27 -1.80 2.80
CA GLU A 125 9.55 -2.69 3.71
C GLU A 125 8.15 -3.04 3.17
N PRO A 126 7.64 -4.26 3.43
CA PRO A 126 6.29 -4.66 3.04
C PRO A 126 5.20 -3.82 3.73
N GLY A 127 4.09 -3.58 3.02
CA GLY A 127 2.94 -2.82 3.51
C GLY A 127 1.83 -3.75 3.99
N TYR A 128 1.19 -3.39 5.10
CA TYR A 128 0.22 -4.26 5.76
C TYR A 128 -1.12 -3.56 6.05
N GLY A 129 -2.18 -4.36 5.99
CA GLY A 129 -3.55 -3.99 6.33
C GLY A 129 -4.17 -2.96 5.38
N VAL A 130 -5.37 -2.48 5.69
CA VAL A 130 -6.12 -1.58 4.81
C VAL A 130 -5.47 -0.21 4.56
N MET A 131 -4.48 0.19 5.36
CA MET A 131 -3.75 1.46 5.22
C MET A 131 -2.34 1.29 4.65
N ALA A 132 -1.95 0.07 4.25
CA ALA A 132 -0.62 -0.26 3.73
C ALA A 132 0.56 0.27 4.57
N LEU A 133 0.47 0.23 5.90
CA LEU A 133 1.51 0.73 6.80
C LEU A 133 2.80 -0.10 6.68
N ARG A 134 3.96 0.58 6.66
CA ARG A 134 5.29 0.00 6.41
C ARG A 134 6.29 0.43 7.49
N GLY A 135 7.25 -0.44 7.79
CA GLY A 135 8.45 -0.13 8.60
C GLY A 135 8.17 0.76 9.82
N TYR A 136 8.88 1.90 9.88
CA TYR A 136 8.76 2.88 10.97
C TYR A 136 7.31 3.34 11.21
N TRP A 137 6.52 3.56 10.16
CA TRP A 137 5.14 4.02 10.32
C TRP A 137 4.26 2.96 10.97
N LEU A 138 4.42 1.69 10.59
CA LEU A 138 3.69 0.59 11.23
C LEU A 138 4.06 0.48 12.72
N GLU A 139 5.35 0.56 13.05
CA GLU A 139 5.86 0.50 14.42
C GLU A 139 5.33 1.66 15.27
N GLU A 140 5.53 2.90 14.83
CA GLU A 140 5.06 4.08 15.56
C GLU A 140 3.54 4.15 15.66
N GLY A 141 2.83 3.82 14.57
CA GLY A 141 1.37 3.86 14.55
C GLY A 141 0.75 2.85 15.50
N SER A 142 1.26 1.62 15.52
CA SER A 142 0.78 0.59 16.45
C SER A 142 1.00 1.01 17.91
N ALA A 143 2.19 1.52 18.23
CA ALA A 143 2.53 2.00 19.57
C ALA A 143 1.63 3.16 20.03
N ARG A 144 1.33 4.10 19.13
CA ARG A 144 0.45 5.26 19.41
C ARG A 144 -1.02 4.89 19.54
N ALA A 145 -1.49 3.95 18.74
CA ALA A 145 -2.85 3.43 18.84
C ALA A 145 -3.05 2.47 20.04
N GLY A 146 -1.96 2.07 20.71
CA GLY A 146 -1.99 1.15 21.84
C GLY A 146 -2.35 -0.27 21.43
N VAL A 147 -1.97 -0.67 20.21
CA VAL A 147 -2.16 -2.03 19.67
C VAL A 147 -0.82 -2.69 19.45
N THR A 148 -0.79 -4.01 19.36
CA THR A 148 0.43 -4.74 19.01
C THR A 148 0.77 -4.59 17.53
N LEU A 149 2.03 -4.80 17.19
CA LEU A 149 2.48 -4.85 15.79
C LEU A 149 1.73 -5.89 14.96
N GLU A 150 1.42 -7.04 15.55
CA GLU A 150 0.71 -8.11 14.85
C GLU A 150 -0.73 -7.71 14.57
N GLU A 151 -1.45 -7.18 15.56
CA GLU A 151 -2.79 -6.65 15.35
C GLU A 151 -2.80 -5.56 14.28
N ALA A 152 -1.83 -4.63 14.31
CA ALA A 152 -1.72 -3.59 13.29
C ALA A 152 -1.48 -4.13 11.87
N LYS A 153 -0.96 -5.37 11.72
CA LYS A 153 -0.80 -6.02 10.42
C LYS A 153 -2.06 -6.77 9.98
N THR A 154 -2.71 -7.47 10.90
CA THR A 154 -3.71 -8.49 10.57
C THR A 154 -5.15 -8.09 10.89
N ASP A 155 -5.37 -7.06 11.70
CA ASP A 155 -6.70 -6.57 12.08
C ASP A 155 -6.99 -5.20 11.47
N ALA A 156 -8.13 -5.08 10.80
CA ALA A 156 -8.49 -3.86 10.07
C ALA A 156 -8.68 -2.67 11.01
N LEU A 157 -9.32 -2.87 12.17
CA LEU A 157 -9.54 -1.80 13.13
C LEU A 157 -8.21 -1.31 13.73
N ALA A 158 -7.35 -2.22 14.17
CA ALA A 158 -6.02 -1.89 14.68
C ALA A 158 -5.16 -1.18 13.63
N ASN A 159 -5.21 -1.60 12.37
CA ASN A 159 -4.48 -0.98 11.27
C ASN A 159 -4.97 0.46 10.99
N VAL A 160 -6.29 0.69 10.89
CA VAL A 160 -6.86 2.03 10.69
C VAL A 160 -6.59 2.93 11.89
N ARG A 161 -6.74 2.43 13.13
CA ARG A 161 -6.38 3.17 14.35
C ARG A 161 -4.90 3.57 14.34
N SER A 162 -4.01 2.67 13.93
CA SER A 162 -2.58 2.94 13.81
C SER A 162 -2.31 4.10 12.85
N ALA A 163 -2.88 4.07 11.64
CA ALA A 163 -2.71 5.15 10.67
C ALA A 163 -3.35 6.47 11.13
N ALA A 164 -4.54 6.43 11.71
CA ALA A 164 -5.23 7.61 12.23
C ALA A 164 -4.42 8.27 13.37
N SER A 165 -3.81 7.47 14.25
CA SER A 165 -2.94 7.97 15.32
C SER A 165 -1.68 8.68 14.78
N LEU A 166 -1.09 8.17 13.69
CA LEU A 166 0.04 8.81 13.01
C LEU A 166 -0.34 10.12 12.37
N LEU A 167 -1.41 10.12 11.57
CA LEU A 167 -1.92 11.32 10.90
C LEU A 167 -2.23 12.41 11.92
N SER A 168 -2.85 12.05 13.05
CA SER A 168 -3.14 13.01 14.09
C SER A 168 -1.87 13.58 14.75
N ALA A 169 -0.89 12.72 15.04
CA ALA A 169 0.39 13.13 15.61
C ALA A 169 1.22 13.99 14.65
N LEU A 170 1.16 13.71 13.34
CA LEU A 170 1.81 14.50 12.30
C LEU A 170 1.11 15.86 12.14
N ALA A 171 -0.22 15.89 12.19
CA ALA A 171 -0.98 17.12 12.14
C ALA A 171 -0.69 18.04 13.34
N ASP A 172 -0.44 17.49 14.53
CA ASP A 172 0.04 18.27 15.68
C ASP A 172 1.45 18.84 15.44
N GLN A 173 2.36 18.02 14.87
CA GLN A 173 3.73 18.43 14.56
C GLN A 173 3.77 19.54 13.51
N GLU A 174 2.95 19.44 12.47
CA GLU A 174 2.84 20.42 11.39
C GLU A 174 1.96 21.63 11.76
N GLY A 175 1.35 21.63 12.95
CA GLY A 175 0.57 22.75 13.45
C GLY A 175 -0.78 22.94 12.76
N LEU A 176 -1.38 21.86 12.23
CA LEU A 176 -2.74 21.87 11.69
C LEU A 176 -3.74 21.96 12.83
N ASN A 177 -4.13 23.19 13.17
CA ASN A 177 -5.08 23.45 14.27
C ASN A 177 -6.54 23.22 13.88
N ASP A 178 -6.90 23.49 12.63
CA ASP A 178 -8.25 23.23 12.12
C ASP A 178 -8.28 21.85 11.43
N ARG A 179 -8.57 20.81 12.22
CA ARG A 179 -8.65 19.42 11.72
C ARG A 179 -9.79 19.20 10.72
N THR A 180 -10.74 20.14 10.62
CA THR A 180 -11.83 20.08 9.63
C THR A 180 -11.42 20.64 8.26
N ASN A 181 -10.30 21.34 8.17
CA ASN A 181 -9.76 21.82 6.90
C ASN A 181 -9.17 20.67 6.09
N ILE A 182 -9.98 20.05 5.23
CA ILE A 182 -9.57 18.94 4.36
C ILE A 182 -8.30 19.28 3.56
N ALA A 183 -8.23 20.47 2.95
CA ALA A 183 -7.07 20.90 2.15
C ALA A 183 -5.75 20.91 2.95
N GLY A 184 -5.82 21.26 4.23
CA GLY A 184 -4.67 21.34 5.13
C GLY A 184 -4.07 20.00 5.50
N TRP A 185 -4.76 18.89 5.24
CA TRP A 185 -4.22 17.54 5.45
C TRP A 185 -3.21 17.11 4.39
N ALA A 186 -3.18 17.76 3.23
CA ALA A 186 -2.29 17.40 2.13
C ALA A 186 -0.80 17.23 2.51
N PRO A 187 -0.13 18.18 3.20
CA PRO A 187 1.27 17.99 3.60
C PRO A 187 1.48 16.84 4.59
N ILE A 188 0.51 16.58 5.47
CA ILE A 188 0.57 15.48 6.45
C ILE A 188 0.49 14.12 5.76
N VAL A 189 -0.43 13.99 4.80
CA VAL A 189 -0.56 12.78 3.97
C VAL A 189 0.69 12.57 3.12
N ALA A 190 1.27 13.64 2.58
CA ALA A 190 2.52 13.57 1.82
C ALA A 190 3.69 13.04 2.68
N ILE A 191 3.83 13.49 3.94
CA ILE A 191 4.84 12.98 4.87
C ILE A 191 4.62 11.49 5.16
N MET A 192 3.38 11.09 5.44
CA MET A 192 3.07 9.70 5.79
C MET A 192 3.28 8.74 4.60
N SER A 193 3.12 9.21 3.36
CA SER A 193 3.32 8.39 2.15
C SER A 193 4.70 7.72 2.07
N GLY A 194 5.71 8.32 2.72
CA GLY A 194 7.10 7.86 2.64
C GLY A 194 7.76 8.11 1.29
N ILE A 195 7.09 8.78 0.35
CA ILE A 195 7.67 9.19 -0.93
C ILE A 195 8.71 10.28 -0.68
N GLU A 196 9.94 10.09 -1.15
CA GLU A 196 11.04 11.04 -0.89
C GLU A 196 11.04 12.22 -1.87
N ASP A 197 10.62 11.99 -3.12
CA ASP A 197 10.61 13.02 -4.16
C ASP A 197 9.37 13.91 -4.04
N ILE A 198 9.59 15.22 -3.96
CA ILE A 198 8.52 16.21 -3.71
C ILE A 198 7.56 16.36 -4.90
N ASP A 199 8.03 16.10 -6.13
CA ASP A 199 7.18 16.14 -7.32
C ASP A 199 6.32 14.88 -7.39
N ALA A 200 6.86 13.72 -7.00
CA ALA A 200 6.09 12.49 -6.82
C ALA A 200 5.07 12.60 -5.69
N GLN A 201 5.42 13.22 -4.56
CA GLN A 201 4.44 13.56 -3.51
C GLN A 201 3.31 14.43 -4.06
N ALA A 202 3.62 15.39 -4.93
CA ALA A 202 2.61 16.26 -5.52
C ALA A 202 1.65 15.48 -6.43
N SER A 203 2.16 14.54 -7.23
CA SER A 203 1.30 13.65 -8.03
C SER A 203 0.45 12.74 -7.16
N TYR A 204 1.02 12.10 -6.13
CA TYR A 204 0.26 11.31 -5.16
C TYR A 204 -0.93 12.08 -4.57
N ILE A 205 -0.65 13.28 -4.06
CA ILE A 205 -1.65 14.11 -3.39
C ILE A 205 -2.73 14.56 -4.36
N HIS A 206 -2.37 15.16 -5.49
CA HIS A 206 -3.34 15.75 -6.41
C HIS A 206 -4.05 14.70 -7.27
N ASP A 207 -3.28 13.80 -7.86
CA ASP A 207 -3.76 12.90 -8.91
C ASP A 207 -4.36 11.60 -8.34
N GLU A 208 -4.00 11.21 -7.11
CA GLU A 208 -4.57 10.01 -6.46
C GLU A 208 -5.48 10.36 -5.28
N VAL A 209 -4.94 10.87 -4.16
CA VAL A 209 -5.72 11.02 -2.92
C VAL A 209 -6.86 12.03 -3.08
N TYR A 210 -6.58 13.23 -3.58
CA TYR A 210 -7.60 14.27 -3.72
C TYR A 210 -8.52 14.05 -4.93
N THR A 211 -8.05 13.32 -5.94
CA THR A 211 -8.91 12.84 -7.03
C THR A 211 -9.90 11.79 -6.52
N ALA A 212 -9.46 10.84 -5.68
CA ALA A 212 -10.31 9.86 -5.02
C ALA A 212 -11.35 10.52 -4.09
N LEU A 213 -10.91 11.51 -3.28
CA LEU A 213 -11.82 12.33 -2.47
C LEU A 213 -12.90 13.00 -3.33
N ALA A 214 -12.51 13.66 -4.42
CA ALA A 214 -13.43 14.40 -5.28
C ALA A 214 -14.40 13.48 -6.03
N ALA A 215 -13.97 12.27 -6.38
CA ALA A 215 -14.79 11.28 -7.09
C ALA A 215 -15.78 10.57 -6.16
N GLY A 216 -15.37 10.26 -4.93
CA GLY A 216 -16.05 9.33 -4.04
C GLY A 216 -16.01 7.89 -4.56
N TYR A 217 -16.43 6.95 -3.71
CA TYR A 217 -16.44 5.53 -4.04
C TYR A 217 -17.41 4.77 -3.11
N ALA A 218 -17.96 3.64 -3.54
CA ALA A 218 -18.83 2.84 -2.69
C ALA A 218 -18.79 1.36 -3.07
N ILE A 219 -18.74 0.52 -2.04
CA ILE A 219 -18.93 -0.92 -2.08
C ILE A 219 -19.96 -1.32 -1.00
N GLU A 220 -20.27 -2.60 -0.87
CA GLU A 220 -21.31 -3.08 0.05
C GLU A 220 -21.08 -2.70 1.52
N ASN A 221 -19.83 -2.74 1.99
CA ASN A 221 -19.48 -2.54 3.41
C ASN A 221 -18.69 -1.24 3.70
N ALA A 222 -18.48 -0.38 2.69
CA ALA A 222 -17.78 0.89 2.83
C ALA A 222 -18.18 1.93 1.77
N SER A 223 -18.16 3.21 2.14
CA SER A 223 -18.46 4.31 1.23
C SER A 223 -17.66 5.58 1.55
N LEU A 224 -17.16 6.23 0.51
CA LEU A 224 -16.54 7.55 0.54
C LEU A 224 -17.47 8.52 -0.21
N SER A 225 -18.05 9.45 0.53
CA SER A 225 -18.82 10.54 -0.07
C SER A 225 -17.88 11.50 -0.80
N PRO A 226 -18.24 12.00 -2.01
CA PRO A 226 -17.42 12.96 -2.72
C PRO A 226 -17.17 14.25 -1.91
N VAL A 227 -15.92 14.65 -1.77
CA VAL A 227 -15.48 15.90 -1.16
C VAL A 227 -14.52 16.62 -2.10
N VAL A 228 -14.94 17.79 -2.57
CA VAL A 228 -14.09 18.64 -3.43
C VAL A 228 -13.32 19.61 -2.55
N ALA A 229 -12.02 19.37 -2.44
CA ALA A 229 -11.05 20.28 -1.84
C ALA A 229 -9.85 20.40 -2.77
N LEU A 230 -9.26 21.60 -2.86
CA LEU A 230 -7.95 21.76 -3.49
C LEU A 230 -6.90 21.52 -2.41
N PRO A 231 -5.97 20.56 -2.55
CA PRO A 231 -4.97 20.31 -1.52
C PRO A 231 -4.04 21.51 -1.33
N ASP A 232 -3.71 21.82 -0.07
CA ASP A 232 -2.70 22.84 0.29
C ASP A 232 -1.27 22.26 0.08
N PHE A 233 -0.97 21.91 -1.16
CA PHE A 233 0.31 21.30 -1.56
C PHE A 233 0.76 21.84 -2.93
N GLN A 234 2.05 21.73 -3.24
CA GLN A 234 2.55 22.14 -4.55
C GLN A 234 1.86 21.34 -5.67
N PHE A 235 1.62 21.96 -6.82
CA PHE A 235 1.06 21.25 -7.97
C PHE A 235 2.09 20.31 -8.59
N PRO A 236 1.68 19.13 -9.07
CA PRO A 236 2.58 18.22 -9.76
C PRO A 236 3.15 18.86 -11.03
N PRO A 237 4.41 18.57 -11.38
CA PRO A 237 4.96 18.99 -12.65
C PRO A 237 4.20 18.33 -13.81
N LYS A 238 4.16 19.00 -14.96
CA LYS A 238 3.60 18.38 -16.17
C LYS A 238 4.54 17.25 -16.61
N PRO A 239 4.03 16.02 -16.82
CA PRO A 239 4.88 14.92 -17.26
C PRO A 239 5.57 15.26 -18.59
N SER A 240 6.85 14.91 -18.67
CA SER A 240 7.64 15.08 -19.90
C SER A 240 7.18 14.05 -20.93
N ALA A 241 6.59 14.52 -22.04
CA ALA A 241 6.08 13.68 -23.13
C ALA A 241 7.17 13.09 -24.05
N SER A 242 8.36 12.78 -23.52
CA SER A 242 9.44 12.20 -24.33
C SER A 242 9.16 10.72 -24.60
N PRO A 243 9.11 10.27 -25.86
CA PRO A 243 8.88 8.86 -26.19
C PRO A 243 9.90 7.87 -25.59
N ASN A 244 11.09 8.37 -25.22
CA ASN A 244 12.20 7.54 -24.77
C ASN A 244 12.35 7.45 -23.25
N TYR A 245 11.47 8.10 -22.46
CA TYR A 245 11.44 8.12 -20.98
C TYR A 245 12.78 7.72 -20.34
N ALA A 246 13.80 8.59 -20.44
CA ALA A 246 15.18 8.21 -20.14
C ALA A 246 15.41 7.76 -18.67
N ALA A 247 14.48 8.12 -17.77
CA ALA A 247 14.47 7.69 -16.37
C ALA A 247 13.76 6.35 -16.13
N ALA A 248 13.08 5.78 -17.13
CA ALA A 248 12.35 4.53 -16.97
C ALA A 248 13.31 3.39 -16.63
N VAL A 249 12.99 2.66 -15.57
CA VAL A 249 13.70 1.46 -15.14
C VAL A 249 12.88 0.25 -15.58
N TRP A 250 13.43 -0.57 -16.46
CA TRP A 250 12.80 -1.84 -16.83
C TRP A 250 13.11 -2.91 -15.76
N ARG A 251 12.08 -3.39 -15.06
CA ARG A 251 12.16 -4.56 -14.19
C ARG A 251 11.28 -5.68 -14.75
N PRO A 252 11.84 -6.80 -15.22
CA PRO A 252 11.04 -7.90 -15.72
C PRO A 252 10.25 -8.54 -14.57
N SER A 253 9.00 -8.92 -14.84
CA SER A 253 8.21 -9.72 -13.89
C SER A 253 8.98 -11.00 -13.51
N PRO A 254 8.97 -11.42 -12.24
CA PRO A 254 9.56 -12.70 -11.83
C PRO A 254 8.79 -13.91 -12.39
N ASN A 255 7.62 -13.70 -13.01
CA ASN A 255 6.83 -14.76 -13.60
C ASN A 255 7.38 -15.16 -14.99
N PHE A 256 8.37 -16.06 -15.02
CA PHE A 256 8.86 -16.67 -16.25
C PHE A 256 8.31 -18.10 -16.40
N SER A 257 7.67 -18.37 -17.54
CA SER A 257 7.36 -19.74 -17.94
C SER A 257 8.52 -20.33 -18.75
N SER A 258 8.85 -21.61 -18.52
CA SER A 258 9.79 -22.33 -19.38
C SER A 258 9.13 -22.58 -20.74
N ARG A 259 9.61 -21.92 -21.80
CA ARG A 259 9.06 -22.09 -23.15
C ARG A 259 9.77 -23.24 -23.86
N PRO A 260 9.06 -24.18 -24.51
CA PRO A 260 9.68 -25.20 -25.35
C PRO A 260 10.56 -24.57 -26.44
N GLY A 261 11.73 -25.13 -26.74
CA GLY A 261 12.57 -24.66 -27.84
C GLY A 261 11.96 -24.91 -29.22
N GLY A 262 12.45 -24.19 -30.24
CA GLY A 262 12.03 -24.33 -31.64
C GLY A 262 10.78 -23.54 -31.99
N SER A 263 10.13 -23.87 -33.12
CA SER A 263 8.99 -23.13 -33.68
C SER A 263 7.75 -23.10 -32.79
N ILE A 264 7.60 -24.07 -31.88
CA ILE A 264 6.54 -24.11 -30.86
C ILE A 264 6.77 -23.03 -29.79
N GLY A 265 8.03 -22.64 -29.58
CA GLY A 265 8.47 -21.61 -28.65
C GLY A 265 8.54 -20.21 -29.23
N GLU A 266 8.18 -19.98 -30.50
CA GLU A 266 8.21 -18.63 -31.08
C GLU A 266 7.03 -17.77 -30.55
N PRO A 267 7.28 -16.57 -30.03
CA PRO A 267 6.21 -15.72 -29.51
C PRO A 267 5.35 -15.19 -30.66
N ALA A 268 4.11 -15.70 -30.77
CA ALA A 268 3.12 -15.20 -31.72
C ALA A 268 2.46 -13.87 -31.26
N MET A 269 2.54 -13.57 -29.97
CA MET A 269 1.93 -12.39 -29.35
C MET A 269 2.74 -11.98 -28.11
N VAL A 270 2.89 -10.68 -27.92
CA VAL A 270 3.39 -10.08 -26.68
C VAL A 270 2.22 -9.31 -26.07
N ILE A 271 1.78 -9.71 -24.88
CA ILE A 271 0.79 -8.98 -24.09
C ILE A 271 1.57 -8.20 -23.03
N ILE A 272 1.50 -6.88 -23.12
CA ILE A 272 2.08 -5.98 -22.11
C ILE A 272 0.93 -5.52 -21.23
N HIS A 273 0.92 -5.95 -19.96
CA HIS A 273 0.10 -5.32 -18.94
C HIS A 273 0.89 -4.17 -18.37
N THR A 274 0.35 -2.96 -18.49
CA THR A 274 0.87 -1.80 -17.77
C THR A 274 0.00 -1.61 -16.53
N CYS A 275 0.63 -1.61 -15.36
CA CYS A 275 0.04 -1.02 -14.17
C CYS A 275 0.49 0.44 -14.21
N GLU A 276 -0.42 1.35 -14.48
CA GLU A 276 -0.17 2.79 -14.30
C GLU A 276 -0.38 3.08 -12.82
N GLY A 277 0.70 3.41 -12.11
CA GLY A 277 0.66 4.14 -10.84
C GLY A 277 1.31 5.50 -11.08
N SER A 278 0.93 6.53 -10.32
CA SER A 278 1.44 7.89 -10.54
C SER A 278 2.85 8.16 -9.99
N TYR A 279 3.57 7.11 -9.56
CA TYR A 279 4.85 7.19 -8.83
C TYR A 279 6.06 6.82 -9.67
#